data_AF-A0A7S2PT95-F1
#
_entry.id   AF-A0A7S2PT95-F1
#
_cell.length_a   1.000
_cell.length_b   1.000
_cell.length_c   1.000
_cell.angle_alpha   90.00
_cell.angle_beta   90.00
_cell.angle_gamma   90.00
#
_symmetry.space_group_name_H-M   'P 1'
#
loop_
_entity.id
_entity.type
_entity.pdbx_description
1 polymer ?
#
loop_
_entity_poly.entity_id
_entity_poly.type
_entity_poly.pdbx_seq_one_letter_code
_entity_poly.pdbx_strand_id
1 'polypeptide(L)'
;MDGQSAPRRPTTFSEWFQVASPKELRDCLKSLAAERPEVSAQLKELLAEERAHKEWVSQQEAAWNEKKSNQPAVAPKARGNQESEDFEMQARYIPLRLTSDERTLLVILQGALYVSEYTDRVDVYHTGSKARRMALQIQQVCAILAGLVVSNNFDVARKPLIEREFAENKHFFRAVFEIGRRYKVLNPDKLRGSYGKLIHMLQDSVKDEVASMVGFECVASVKTVATMVQQKQNGRELLQDPLLTAATREIYDGNKTRAEVAAEVLEKSEALAELKRKYATQPTAGASAPKQAGDLGELLRGKQAVSPALTEDNVETIVSSISDHLAFQRFNREPCDRMIHFLKSCFSLSKDGEWSLDISRGKGGSCLSHSHKTQYTFVLQSLLLWREIMGNMFALWQATEEDLLDQSLRYRLCDTGQGLNRLQSAPRVSRMMHNILHKVQGEVVSWVGLSVVHLGDRDVPNALVFIDKYTQVPRILAPIVAALDKLPGVYQSSAATRALIDKEFGDLETLRMMILQDFFRHGFDGSGDDGGSCVDGRLTSCWNWCSKIEKKKYFPAFLLTGFTGFDGGFESAGT
;
A
#
# COMPACT_ATOMS: atom_id res chain seq x y z
N MET A 1 -8.42 -51.43 22.37
CA MET A 1 -6.95 -51.55 22.51
C MET A 1 -6.36 -50.69 21.41
N ASP A 2 -6.10 -49.43 21.73
CA ASP A 2 -5.57 -48.45 20.79
C ASP A 2 -4.05 -48.61 20.67
N GLY A 3 -3.59 -49.02 19.49
CA GLY A 3 -2.18 -49.01 19.14
C GLY A 3 -1.75 -47.61 18.73
N GLN A 4 -1.20 -46.84 19.66
CA GLN A 4 -0.46 -45.61 19.31
C GLN A 4 0.84 -46.01 18.58
N SER A 5 0.89 -45.73 17.28
CA SER A 5 2.15 -45.81 16.52
C SER A 5 3.11 -44.73 17.01
N ALA A 6 4.32 -45.11 17.40
CA ALA A 6 5.38 -44.18 17.75
C ALA A 6 5.65 -43.18 16.59
N PRO A 7 5.97 -41.90 16.88
CA PRO A 7 6.25 -40.91 15.85
C PRO A 7 7.40 -41.37 14.95
N ARG A 8 7.20 -41.30 13.63
CA ARG A 8 8.24 -41.61 12.63
C ARG A 8 9.44 -40.69 12.86
N ARG A 9 10.64 -41.27 12.95
CA ARG A 9 11.88 -40.49 12.99
C ARG A 9 12.05 -39.73 11.65
N PRO A 10 12.46 -38.45 11.68
CA PRO A 10 12.72 -37.69 10.47
C PRO A 10 13.77 -38.38 9.59
N THR A 11 13.54 -38.40 8.28
CA THR A 11 14.45 -39.03 7.31
C THR A 11 15.24 -38.02 6.49
N THR A 12 14.83 -36.74 6.50
CA THR A 12 15.55 -35.65 5.84
C THR A 12 15.89 -34.54 6.84
N PHE A 13 16.88 -33.70 6.51
CA PHE A 13 17.24 -32.53 7.31
C PHE A 13 16.07 -31.53 7.40
N SER A 14 15.29 -31.38 6.32
CA SER A 14 14.12 -30.50 6.31
C SER A 14 13.02 -31.00 7.25
N GLU A 15 12.72 -32.30 7.24
CA GLU A 15 11.79 -32.91 8.19
C GLU A 15 12.29 -32.79 9.63
N TRP A 16 13.59 -32.98 9.87
CA TRP A 16 14.17 -32.84 11.20
C TRP A 16 14.09 -31.38 11.68
N PHE A 17 14.40 -30.41 10.82
CA PHE A 17 14.40 -28.99 11.18
C PHE A 17 13.01 -28.49 11.59
N GLN A 18 11.93 -29.01 10.98
CA GLN A 18 10.55 -28.63 11.30
C GLN A 18 10.06 -29.18 12.65
N VAL A 19 10.64 -30.28 13.14
CA VAL A 19 10.24 -30.92 14.41
C VAL A 19 11.26 -30.75 15.53
N ALA A 20 12.45 -30.24 15.21
CA ALA A 20 13.55 -30.04 16.16
C ALA A 20 13.21 -28.95 17.18
N SER A 21 13.51 -29.24 18.45
CA SER A 21 13.38 -28.27 19.53
C SER A 21 14.40 -27.12 19.37
N PRO A 22 14.12 -25.94 19.95
CA PRO A 22 15.08 -24.83 19.96
C PRO A 22 16.43 -25.17 20.62
N LYS A 23 16.50 -26.23 21.43
CA LYS A 23 17.76 -26.72 22.01
C LYS A 23 18.57 -27.51 20.97
N GLU A 24 17.93 -28.44 20.28
CA GLU A 24 18.56 -29.27 19.24
C GLU A 24 19.08 -28.43 18.07
N LEU A 25 18.30 -27.44 17.64
CA LEU A 25 18.73 -26.48 16.61
C LEU A 25 19.97 -25.67 17.05
N ARG A 26 20.00 -25.23 18.33
CA ARG A 26 21.15 -24.51 18.89
C ARG A 26 22.39 -25.38 18.98
N ASP A 27 22.24 -26.63 19.41
CA ASP A 27 23.37 -27.55 19.54
C ASP A 27 23.93 -27.94 18.15
N CYS A 28 23.05 -28.12 17.15
CA CYS A 28 23.44 -28.33 15.75
C CYS A 28 24.20 -27.11 15.18
N LEU A 29 23.67 -25.89 15.38
CA LEU A 29 24.33 -24.65 14.95
C LEU A 29 25.70 -24.45 15.62
N LYS A 30 25.83 -24.80 16.90
CA LYS A 30 27.13 -24.78 17.60
C LYS A 30 28.11 -25.78 17.01
N SER A 31 27.66 -26.99 16.70
CA SER A 31 28.50 -28.01 16.05
C SER A 31 28.96 -27.53 14.67
N LEU A 32 28.04 -27.00 13.87
CA LEU A 32 28.34 -26.47 12.53
C LEU A 32 29.30 -25.28 12.58
N ALA A 33 29.13 -24.37 13.54
CA ALA A 33 30.03 -23.24 13.72
C ALA A 33 31.42 -23.65 14.26
N ALA A 34 31.51 -24.78 14.96
CA ALA A 34 32.78 -25.34 15.41
C ALA A 34 33.54 -26.05 14.27
N GLU A 35 32.81 -26.76 13.40
CA GLU A 35 33.40 -27.49 12.27
C GLU A 35 33.71 -26.59 11.06
N ARG A 36 32.97 -25.50 10.88
CA ARG A 36 33.09 -24.61 9.72
C ARG A 36 33.36 -23.16 10.14
N PRO A 37 34.61 -22.69 10.04
CA PRO A 37 35.00 -21.32 10.38
C PRO A 37 34.22 -20.25 9.61
N GLU A 38 33.86 -20.52 8.35
CA GLU A 38 33.05 -19.63 7.50
C GLU A 38 31.64 -19.41 8.07
N VAL A 39 30.99 -20.47 8.57
CA VAL A 39 29.67 -20.40 9.20
C VAL A 39 29.74 -19.63 10.52
N SER A 40 30.83 -19.83 11.28
CA SER A 40 31.10 -19.07 12.51
C SER A 40 31.27 -17.58 12.24
N ALA A 41 32.00 -17.22 11.18
CA ALA A 41 32.20 -15.83 10.75
C ALA A 41 30.87 -15.17 10.33
N GLN A 42 30.09 -15.86 9.49
CA GLN A 42 28.76 -15.39 9.07
C GLN A 42 27.79 -15.22 10.25
N LEU A 43 27.79 -16.15 11.21
CA LEU A 43 26.96 -16.03 12.42
C LEU A 43 27.38 -14.85 13.29
N LYS A 44 28.68 -14.58 13.42
CA LYS A 44 29.19 -13.43 14.18
C LYS A 44 28.79 -12.10 13.53
N GLU A 45 28.89 -12.02 12.21
CA GLU A 45 28.47 -10.85 11.43
C GLU A 45 26.96 -10.62 11.57
N LEU A 46 26.14 -11.66 11.41
CA LEU A 46 24.69 -11.59 11.62
C LEU A 46 24.31 -11.13 13.03
N LEU A 47 24.98 -11.64 14.06
CA LEU A 47 24.72 -11.23 15.44
C LEU A 47 25.19 -9.79 15.72
N ALA A 48 26.27 -9.34 15.07
CA ALA A 48 26.75 -7.96 15.19
C ALA A 48 25.77 -6.99 14.53
N GLU A 49 25.26 -7.33 13.33
CA GLU A 49 24.26 -6.53 12.63
C GLU A 49 22.92 -6.48 13.38
N GLU A 50 22.43 -7.61 13.90
CA GLU A 50 21.20 -7.65 14.67
C GLU A 50 21.30 -6.79 15.95
N ARG A 51 22.47 -6.81 16.61
CA ARG A 51 22.75 -5.93 17.74
C ARG A 51 22.82 -4.47 17.33
N ALA A 52 23.55 -4.15 16.27
CA ALA A 52 23.66 -2.78 15.76
C ALA A 52 22.29 -2.21 15.35
N HIS A 53 21.42 -3.03 14.76
CA HIS A 53 20.05 -2.63 14.45
C HIS A 53 19.21 -2.42 15.71
N LYS A 54 19.23 -3.35 16.67
CA LYS A 54 18.52 -3.19 17.96
C LYS A 54 19.01 -1.98 18.75
N GLU A 55 20.32 -1.73 18.73
CA GLU A 55 20.95 -0.55 19.34
C GLU A 55 20.53 0.73 18.62
N TRP A 56 20.51 0.74 17.29
CA TRP A 56 20.02 1.88 16.52
C TRP A 56 18.55 2.16 16.82
N VAL A 57 17.68 1.14 16.83
CA VAL A 57 16.26 1.29 17.20
C VAL A 57 16.13 1.84 18.61
N SER A 58 16.85 1.26 19.58
CA SER A 58 16.85 1.73 20.97
C SER A 58 17.39 3.15 21.12
N GLN A 59 18.42 3.53 20.36
CA GLN A 59 18.94 4.91 20.34
C GLN A 59 17.94 5.89 19.72
N GLN A 60 17.22 5.50 18.66
CA GLN A 60 16.13 6.30 18.11
C GLN A 60 15.02 6.46 19.15
N GLU A 61 14.62 5.38 19.84
CA GLU A 61 13.62 5.41 20.91
C GLU A 61 14.07 6.28 22.10
N ALA A 62 15.34 6.22 22.51
CA ALA A 62 15.89 7.00 23.61
C ALA A 62 15.99 8.48 23.29
N ALA A 63 16.60 8.84 22.14
CA ALA A 63 16.69 10.23 21.67
C ALA A 63 15.30 10.84 21.46
N TRP A 64 14.31 10.00 21.14
CA TRP A 64 12.92 10.40 21.01
C TRP A 64 12.23 10.59 22.37
N ASN A 65 12.42 9.68 23.33
CA ASN A 65 11.88 9.82 24.69
C ASN A 65 12.46 11.04 25.43
N GLU A 66 13.70 11.41 25.15
CA GLU A 66 14.32 12.63 25.66
C GLU A 66 13.65 13.90 25.07
N LYS A 67 13.31 13.89 23.78
CA LYS A 67 12.50 14.96 23.15
C LYS A 67 11.07 15.02 23.69
N LYS A 68 10.47 13.88 24.04
CA LYS A 68 9.14 13.78 24.68
C LYS A 68 9.11 14.41 26.07
N SER A 69 10.19 14.28 26.84
CA SER A 69 10.32 14.92 28.17
C SER A 69 10.41 16.46 28.10
N ASN A 70 10.87 17.00 26.97
CA ASN A 70 11.12 18.43 26.80
C ASN A 70 10.01 19.18 26.05
N GLN A 71 8.87 18.54 25.75
CA GLN A 71 7.71 19.22 25.17
C GLN A 71 6.64 19.52 26.23
N PRO A 72 6.17 20.78 26.36
CA PRO A 72 5.06 21.08 27.26
C PRO A 72 3.78 20.38 26.79
N ALA A 73 2.98 19.88 27.73
CA ALA A 73 1.70 19.24 27.45
C ALA A 73 0.77 20.21 26.69
N VAL A 74 0.56 19.94 25.40
CA VAL A 74 -0.37 20.73 24.59
C VAL A 74 -1.78 20.20 24.86
N ALA A 75 -2.64 21.05 25.42
CA ALA A 75 -4.05 20.77 25.59
C ALA A 75 -4.71 20.45 24.22
N PRO A 76 -5.70 19.54 24.17
CA PRO A 76 -6.36 19.17 22.92
C PRO A 76 -7.01 20.41 22.30
N LYS A 77 -6.50 20.85 21.14
CA LYS A 77 -7.10 21.95 20.39
C LYS A 77 -8.50 21.54 19.94
N ALA A 78 -9.50 22.32 20.35
CA ALA A 78 -10.84 22.25 19.78
C ALA A 78 -10.75 22.46 18.25
N ARG A 79 -11.31 21.52 17.48
CA ARG A 79 -11.39 21.61 16.01
C ARG A 79 -12.34 22.75 15.64
N GLY A 80 -11.77 23.88 15.20
CA GLY A 80 -12.46 24.92 14.45
C GLY A 80 -11.94 24.93 13.00
N ASN A 81 -12.88 24.71 12.06
CA ASN A 81 -12.91 25.06 10.63
C ASN A 81 -11.65 24.97 9.74
N GLN A 82 -11.78 24.14 8.69
CA GLN A 82 -11.01 24.10 7.43
C GLN A 82 -9.48 24.16 7.60
N GLU A 83 -8.85 22.99 7.68
CA GLU A 83 -7.45 22.87 7.23
C GLU A 83 -7.42 23.36 5.78
N SER A 84 -6.89 24.56 5.54
CA SER A 84 -6.58 25.05 4.19
C SER A 84 -5.76 23.99 3.48
N GLU A 85 -6.27 23.42 2.40
CA GLU A 85 -5.57 22.40 1.63
C GLU A 85 -4.26 22.99 1.10
N ASP A 86 -3.13 22.57 1.67
CA ASP A 86 -1.80 22.95 1.18
C ASP A 86 -1.45 22.08 -0.04
N PHE A 87 -1.99 22.48 -1.20
CA PHE A 87 -1.70 21.82 -2.47
C PHE A 87 -0.21 21.80 -2.81
N GLU A 88 0.58 22.78 -2.34
CA GLU A 88 2.02 22.84 -2.62
C GLU A 88 2.77 21.71 -1.90
N MET A 89 2.43 21.44 -0.64
CA MET A 89 2.97 20.29 0.10
C MET A 89 2.50 18.96 -0.49
N GLN A 90 1.21 18.83 -0.79
CA GLN A 90 0.63 17.58 -1.30
C GLN A 90 1.14 17.22 -2.69
N ALA A 91 1.31 18.20 -3.59
CA ALA A 91 1.75 18.01 -4.98
C ALA A 91 3.05 17.22 -5.11
N ARG A 92 3.90 17.22 -4.08
CA ARG A 92 5.15 16.43 -4.03
C ARG A 92 4.91 14.94 -4.14
N TYR A 93 3.81 14.47 -3.57
CA TYR A 93 3.46 13.05 -3.45
C TYR A 93 2.35 12.62 -4.42
N ILE A 94 1.72 13.56 -5.14
CA ILE A 94 0.65 13.26 -6.10
C ILE A 94 1.27 12.89 -7.45
N PRO A 95 1.23 11.61 -7.87
CA PRO A 95 1.72 11.23 -9.18
C PRO A 95 0.83 11.81 -10.28
N LEU A 96 1.43 12.14 -11.42
CA LEU A 96 0.64 12.57 -12.57
C LEU A 96 -0.20 11.42 -13.12
N ARG A 97 -1.46 11.71 -13.47
CA ARG A 97 -2.32 10.78 -14.20
C ARG A 97 -1.63 10.31 -15.49
N LEU A 98 -1.80 9.02 -15.81
CA LEU A 98 -1.30 8.47 -17.08
C LEU A 98 -2.09 9.01 -18.27
N THR A 99 -1.37 9.42 -19.32
CA THR A 99 -1.95 9.75 -20.63
C THR A 99 -2.46 8.49 -21.36
N SER A 100 -3.16 8.68 -22.48
CA SER A 100 -3.59 7.56 -23.33
C SER A 100 -2.41 6.73 -23.85
N ASP A 101 -1.35 7.40 -24.31
CA ASP A 101 -0.16 6.73 -24.83
C ASP A 101 0.58 5.97 -23.72
N GLU A 102 0.69 6.56 -22.53
CA GLU A 102 1.29 5.90 -21.36
C GLU A 102 0.49 4.67 -20.92
N ARG A 103 -0.85 4.69 -21.06
CA ARG A 103 -1.69 3.50 -20.77
C ARG A 103 -1.45 2.37 -21.76
N THR A 104 -1.20 2.67 -23.03
CA THR A 104 -0.80 1.65 -24.03
C THR A 104 0.53 1.00 -23.64
N LEU A 105 1.51 1.82 -23.23
CA LEU A 105 2.81 1.32 -22.74
C LEU A 105 2.70 0.51 -21.44
N LEU A 106 1.79 0.88 -20.55
CA LEU A 106 1.50 0.12 -19.33
C LEU A 106 0.99 -1.29 -19.66
N VAL A 107 0.08 -1.44 -20.62
CA VAL A 107 -0.43 -2.76 -21.03
C VAL A 107 0.70 -3.65 -21.56
N ILE A 108 1.59 -3.07 -22.37
CA ILE A 108 2.79 -3.76 -22.87
C ILE A 108 3.69 -4.20 -21.71
N LEU A 109 3.93 -3.33 -20.73
CA LEU A 109 4.72 -3.67 -19.54
C LEU A 109 4.08 -4.79 -18.72
N GLN A 110 2.77 -4.73 -18.51
CA GLN A 110 2.04 -5.78 -17.81
C GLN A 110 2.19 -7.13 -18.52
N GLY A 111 2.09 -7.15 -19.85
CA GLY A 111 2.33 -8.34 -20.67
C GLY A 111 3.75 -8.90 -20.48
N ALA A 112 4.77 -8.04 -20.52
CA ALA A 112 6.15 -8.45 -20.31
C ALA A 112 6.42 -9.00 -18.90
N LEU A 113 5.85 -8.37 -17.87
CA LEU A 113 5.98 -8.83 -16.47
C LEU A 113 5.19 -10.12 -16.22
N TYR A 114 4.08 -10.33 -16.92
CA TYR A 114 3.27 -11.53 -16.81
C TYR A 114 4.04 -12.78 -17.26
N VAL A 115 4.72 -12.70 -18.41
CA VAL A 115 5.52 -13.82 -18.96
C VAL A 115 6.91 -13.93 -18.33
N SER A 116 7.33 -12.94 -17.54
CA SER A 116 8.66 -12.95 -16.89
C SER A 116 8.68 -13.82 -15.64
N GLU A 117 9.69 -14.69 -15.56
CA GLU A 117 10.03 -15.53 -14.39
C GLU A 117 11.14 -14.88 -13.54
N TYR A 118 11.27 -13.55 -13.58
CA TYR A 118 12.41 -12.83 -12.98
C TYR A 118 12.68 -13.24 -11.52
N THR A 119 11.67 -13.10 -10.65
CA THR A 119 11.79 -13.41 -9.22
C THR A 119 12.06 -14.90 -9.00
N ASP A 120 11.42 -15.78 -9.76
CA ASP A 120 11.60 -17.24 -9.65
C ASP A 120 13.03 -17.68 -9.99
N ARG A 121 13.71 -16.91 -10.85
CA ARG A 121 15.10 -17.18 -11.26
C ARG A 121 16.14 -16.47 -10.41
N VAL A 122 15.83 -15.32 -9.83
CA VAL A 122 16.78 -14.44 -9.12
C VAL A 122 16.70 -14.60 -7.61
N ASP A 123 15.50 -14.77 -7.06
CA ASP A 123 15.24 -14.88 -5.61
C ASP A 123 15.34 -16.35 -5.16
N VAL A 124 16.41 -17.01 -5.58
CA VAL A 124 16.77 -18.39 -5.20
C VAL A 124 18.22 -18.45 -4.76
N TYR A 125 18.55 -19.44 -3.93
CA TYR A 125 19.95 -19.78 -3.67
C TYR A 125 20.55 -20.40 -4.94
N HIS A 126 21.65 -19.84 -5.42
CA HIS A 126 22.31 -20.36 -6.62
C HIS A 126 23.83 -20.28 -6.50
N THR A 127 24.51 -21.13 -7.29
CA THR A 127 25.97 -21.12 -7.45
C THR A 127 26.37 -20.22 -8.63
N GLY A 128 27.48 -19.48 -8.51
CA GLY A 128 27.98 -18.57 -9.54
C GLY A 128 27.66 -17.09 -9.30
N SER A 129 27.84 -16.24 -10.32
CA SER A 129 27.65 -14.78 -10.19
C SER A 129 26.18 -14.39 -10.18
N LYS A 130 25.69 -13.88 -9.04
CA LYS A 130 24.33 -13.36 -8.88
C LYS A 130 24.07 -12.10 -9.69
N ALA A 131 25.06 -11.20 -9.73
CA ALA A 131 25.01 -9.99 -10.55
C ALA A 131 24.80 -10.30 -12.04
N ARG A 132 25.56 -11.26 -12.59
CA ARG A 132 25.42 -11.67 -14.00
C ARG A 132 24.04 -12.24 -14.30
N ARG A 133 23.48 -13.03 -13.38
CA ARG A 133 22.13 -13.58 -13.52
C ARG A 133 21.07 -12.47 -13.52
N MET A 134 21.16 -11.53 -12.58
CA MET A 134 20.26 -10.36 -12.53
C MET A 134 20.31 -9.59 -13.84
N ALA A 135 21.52 -9.26 -14.33
CA ALA A 135 21.69 -8.52 -15.59
C ALA A 135 21.09 -9.26 -16.79
N LEU A 136 21.34 -10.57 -16.94
CA LEU A 136 20.75 -11.37 -18.01
C LEU A 136 19.22 -11.40 -17.94
N GLN A 137 18.64 -11.50 -16.74
CA GLN A 137 17.19 -11.51 -16.56
C GLN A 137 16.57 -10.13 -16.83
N ILE A 138 17.24 -9.03 -16.45
CA ILE A 138 16.83 -7.66 -16.81
C ILE A 138 16.84 -7.47 -18.33
N GLN A 139 17.91 -7.90 -19.01
CA GLN A 139 18.03 -7.84 -20.47
C GLN A 139 16.94 -8.68 -21.15
N GLN A 140 16.58 -9.85 -20.60
CA GLN A 140 15.48 -10.67 -21.10
C GLN A 140 14.14 -9.94 -21.00
N VAL A 141 13.85 -9.25 -19.88
CA VAL A 141 12.64 -8.43 -19.75
C VAL A 141 12.63 -7.28 -20.76
N CYS A 142 13.77 -6.61 -20.96
CA CYS A 142 13.92 -5.56 -21.97
C CYS A 142 13.68 -6.09 -23.40
N ALA A 143 14.17 -7.30 -23.70
CA ALA A 143 13.95 -7.95 -25.00
C ALA A 143 12.46 -8.29 -25.23
N ILE A 144 11.76 -8.79 -24.21
CA ILE A 144 10.31 -9.07 -24.28
C ILE A 144 9.54 -7.77 -24.51
N LEU A 145 9.85 -6.72 -23.75
CA LEU A 145 9.27 -5.38 -23.93
C LEU A 145 9.49 -4.87 -25.36
N ALA A 146 10.72 -4.90 -25.85
CA ALA A 146 11.06 -4.47 -27.20
C ALA A 146 10.27 -5.26 -28.26
N GLY A 147 10.18 -6.58 -28.12
CA GLY A 147 9.42 -7.44 -29.03
C GLY A 147 7.92 -7.11 -29.05
N LEU A 148 7.31 -6.88 -27.89
CA LEU A 148 5.89 -6.50 -27.80
C LEU A 148 5.62 -5.12 -28.41
N VAL A 149 6.51 -4.14 -28.19
CA VAL A 149 6.39 -2.80 -28.77
C VAL A 149 6.52 -2.85 -30.29
N VAL A 150 7.50 -3.59 -30.81
CA VAL A 150 7.69 -3.80 -32.26
C VAL A 150 6.47 -4.47 -32.87
N SER A 151 5.87 -5.45 -32.18
CA SER A 151 4.68 -6.14 -32.66
C SER A 151 3.45 -5.21 -32.71
N ASN A 152 3.38 -4.22 -31.82
CA ASN A 152 2.27 -3.26 -31.77
C ASN A 152 2.49 -2.03 -32.67
N ASN A 153 3.74 -1.59 -32.87
CA ASN A 153 4.11 -0.35 -33.57
C ASN A 153 5.32 -0.56 -34.49
N PHE A 154 5.19 -1.46 -35.46
CA PHE A 154 6.31 -1.95 -36.27
C PHE A 154 7.12 -0.84 -36.95
N ASP A 155 6.45 0.09 -37.64
CA ASP A 155 7.12 1.12 -38.43
C ASP A 155 7.96 2.09 -37.59
N VAL A 156 7.49 2.40 -36.37
CA VAL A 156 8.16 3.33 -35.45
C VAL A 156 9.26 2.63 -34.64
N ALA A 157 9.04 1.37 -34.28
CA ALA A 157 9.85 0.67 -33.28
C ALA A 157 10.91 -0.28 -33.86
N ARG A 158 10.75 -0.78 -35.10
CA ARG A 158 11.65 -1.77 -35.71
C ARG A 158 13.12 -1.31 -35.68
N LYS A 159 13.40 -0.17 -36.31
CA LYS A 159 14.76 0.36 -36.43
C LYS A 159 15.40 0.64 -35.06
N PRO A 160 14.76 1.37 -34.13
CA PRO A 160 15.38 1.67 -32.86
C PRO A 160 15.49 0.44 -31.94
N LEU A 161 14.53 -0.50 -31.92
CA LEU A 161 14.51 -1.58 -30.92
C LEU A 161 15.07 -2.93 -31.39
N ILE A 162 15.22 -3.14 -32.71
CA ILE A 162 15.82 -4.38 -33.26
C ILE A 162 17.28 -4.15 -33.67
N GLU A 163 17.57 -3.01 -34.30
CA GLU A 163 18.87 -2.77 -34.94
C GLU A 163 19.89 -2.07 -34.03
N ARG A 164 19.49 -1.67 -32.81
CA ARG A 164 20.34 -0.96 -31.84
C ARG A 164 20.41 -1.68 -30.50
N GLU A 165 21.44 -1.36 -29.73
CA GLU A 165 21.57 -1.87 -28.37
C GLU A 165 20.53 -1.24 -27.42
N PHE A 166 20.18 -1.94 -26.34
CA PHE A 166 19.23 -1.41 -25.35
C PHE A 166 19.71 -0.12 -24.69
N ALA A 167 21.03 0.06 -24.53
CA ALA A 167 21.62 1.27 -23.95
C ALA A 167 21.28 2.53 -24.76
N GLU A 168 21.20 2.43 -26.09
CA GLU A 168 20.81 3.55 -26.98
C GLU A 168 19.34 3.95 -26.79
N ASN A 169 18.51 3.01 -26.33
CA ASN A 169 17.07 3.20 -26.10
C ASN A 169 16.72 3.33 -24.61
N LYS A 170 17.69 3.63 -23.74
CA LYS A 170 17.49 3.72 -22.28
C LYS A 170 16.30 4.60 -21.88
N HIS A 171 16.06 5.70 -22.62
CA HIS A 171 14.97 6.64 -22.32
C HIS A 171 13.60 5.98 -22.43
N PHE A 172 13.41 5.09 -23.40
CA PHE A 172 12.20 4.31 -23.56
C PHE A 172 11.99 3.35 -22.39
N PHE A 173 12.98 2.49 -22.06
CA PHE A 173 12.85 1.52 -20.98
C PHE A 173 12.61 2.19 -19.63
N ARG A 174 13.36 3.26 -19.33
CA ARG A 174 13.18 4.06 -18.11
C ARG A 174 11.77 4.63 -17.99
N ALA A 175 11.23 5.15 -19.09
CA ALA A 175 9.88 5.71 -19.11
C ALA A 175 8.83 4.62 -18.88
N VAL A 176 8.96 3.46 -19.53
CA VAL A 176 8.03 2.34 -19.34
C VAL A 176 8.05 1.83 -17.89
N PHE A 177 9.23 1.65 -17.29
CA PHE A 177 9.35 1.24 -15.89
C PHE A 177 8.80 2.30 -14.93
N GLU A 178 9.03 3.59 -15.18
CA GLU A 178 8.43 4.69 -14.42
C GLU A 178 6.90 4.70 -14.53
N ILE A 179 6.33 4.49 -15.71
CA ILE A 179 4.88 4.39 -15.92
C ILE A 179 4.28 3.27 -15.06
N GLY A 180 4.92 2.10 -15.01
CA GLY A 180 4.49 1.00 -14.16
C GLY A 180 4.48 1.34 -12.66
N ARG A 181 5.53 2.04 -12.21
CA ARG A 181 5.65 2.55 -10.83
C ARG A 181 4.59 3.60 -10.50
N ARG A 182 4.47 4.62 -11.34
CA ARG A 182 3.45 5.67 -11.20
C ARG A 182 2.03 5.12 -11.19
N TYR A 183 1.74 4.15 -12.05
CA TYR A 183 0.43 3.47 -12.06
C TYR A 183 0.14 2.75 -10.74
N LYS A 184 1.14 2.08 -10.15
CA LYS A 184 0.98 1.40 -8.86
C LYS A 184 0.72 2.39 -7.73
N VAL A 185 1.41 3.53 -7.69
CA VAL A 185 1.15 4.57 -6.67
C VAL A 185 -0.25 5.13 -6.81
N LEU A 186 -0.70 5.42 -8.04
CA LEU A 186 -2.07 5.87 -8.33
C LEU A 186 -3.14 4.82 -7.99
N ASN A 187 -2.79 3.53 -8.10
CA ASN A 187 -3.71 2.41 -7.93
C ASN A 187 -3.08 1.31 -7.05
N PRO A 188 -2.92 1.54 -5.73
CA PRO A 188 -2.28 0.59 -4.81
C PRO A 188 -2.88 -0.82 -4.84
N ASP A 189 -4.16 -0.95 -5.18
CA ASP A 189 -4.84 -2.24 -5.26
C ASP A 189 -4.60 -3.03 -6.55
N LYS A 190 -3.97 -2.44 -7.56
CA LYS A 190 -3.73 -3.08 -8.87
C LYS A 190 -2.32 -3.68 -8.93
N LEU A 191 -2.05 -4.44 -10.01
CA LEU A 191 -0.76 -5.15 -10.24
C LEU A 191 -0.36 -6.16 -9.14
N ARG A 192 -1.33 -6.85 -8.51
CA ARG A 192 -1.15 -7.72 -7.32
C ARG A 192 -0.16 -8.89 -7.51
N GLY A 193 0.25 -9.23 -8.73
CA GLY A 193 1.26 -10.28 -8.99
C GLY A 193 2.46 -9.86 -9.86
N SER A 194 2.41 -8.66 -10.46
CA SER A 194 3.42 -8.20 -11.42
C SER A 194 4.28 -7.07 -10.87
N TYR A 195 3.76 -6.28 -9.93
CA TYR A 195 4.50 -5.14 -9.38
C TYR A 195 5.72 -5.56 -8.57
N GLY A 196 5.60 -6.60 -7.74
CA GLY A 196 6.74 -7.16 -7.00
C GLY A 196 7.89 -7.54 -7.92
N LYS A 197 7.59 -8.17 -9.07
CA LYS A 197 8.60 -8.49 -10.09
C LYS A 197 9.27 -7.23 -10.64
N LEU A 198 8.48 -6.19 -10.98
CA LEU A 198 9.00 -4.92 -11.48
C LEU A 198 9.93 -4.26 -10.46
N ILE A 199 9.47 -4.03 -9.23
CA ILE A 199 10.26 -3.28 -8.24
C ILE A 199 11.48 -4.06 -7.75
N HIS A 200 11.40 -5.39 -7.62
CA HIS A 200 12.56 -6.23 -7.29
C HIS A 200 13.60 -6.26 -8.42
N MET A 201 13.15 -6.30 -9.68
CA MET A 201 14.05 -6.16 -10.83
C MET A 201 14.75 -4.80 -10.82
N LEU A 202 14.01 -3.71 -10.56
CA LEU A 202 14.60 -2.38 -10.47
C LEU A 202 15.54 -2.21 -9.28
N GLN A 203 15.20 -2.80 -8.13
CA GLN A 203 16.07 -2.86 -6.95
C GLN A 203 17.39 -3.58 -7.22
N ASP A 204 17.40 -4.60 -8.09
CA ASP A 204 18.66 -5.21 -8.53
C ASP A 204 19.41 -4.35 -9.55
N SER A 205 18.67 -3.66 -10.44
CA SER A 205 19.24 -2.82 -11.49
C SER A 205 20.05 -1.64 -10.97
N VAL A 206 19.82 -1.20 -9.72
CA VAL A 206 20.55 -0.09 -9.10
C VAL A 206 21.89 -0.52 -8.47
N LYS A 207 22.20 -1.83 -8.43
CA LYS A 207 23.52 -2.31 -7.95
C LYS A 207 24.58 -2.03 -9.01
N ASP A 208 25.71 -1.47 -8.62
CA ASP A 208 26.78 -1.05 -9.55
C ASP A 208 27.23 -2.15 -10.50
N GLU A 209 27.45 -3.35 -9.98
CA GLU A 209 27.84 -4.54 -10.73
C GLU A 209 26.77 -5.01 -11.73
N VAL A 210 25.49 -4.82 -11.42
CA VAL A 210 24.37 -5.17 -12.30
C VAL A 210 24.17 -4.07 -13.35
N ALA A 211 24.16 -2.81 -12.94
CA ALA A 211 24.01 -1.66 -13.82
C ALA A 211 25.07 -1.63 -14.92
N SER A 212 26.33 -1.93 -14.56
CA SER A 212 27.45 -2.04 -15.51
C SER A 212 27.21 -3.14 -16.56
N MET A 213 26.68 -4.29 -16.16
CA MET A 213 26.38 -5.40 -17.08
C MET A 213 25.11 -5.18 -17.93
N VAL A 214 24.10 -4.50 -17.38
CA VAL A 214 22.88 -4.12 -18.13
C VAL A 214 23.19 -3.05 -19.18
N GLY A 215 24.15 -2.16 -18.89
CA GLY A 215 24.64 -1.13 -19.82
C GLY A 215 23.88 0.19 -19.76
N PHE A 216 22.85 0.31 -18.93
CA PHE A 216 22.14 1.56 -18.67
C PHE A 216 21.38 1.55 -17.34
N GLU A 217 21.12 2.74 -16.80
CA GLU A 217 20.32 2.91 -15.59
C GLU A 217 18.82 2.74 -15.92
N CYS A 218 18.16 1.78 -15.28
CA CYS A 218 16.75 1.43 -15.54
C CYS A 218 15.75 2.34 -14.81
N VAL A 219 16.17 2.97 -13.70
CA VAL A 219 15.27 3.70 -12.80
C VAL A 219 15.21 5.17 -13.20
N ALA A 220 14.02 5.71 -13.40
CA ALA A 220 13.76 7.16 -13.45
C ALA A 220 12.92 7.59 -12.24
N SER A 221 13.00 8.87 -11.88
CA SER A 221 12.12 9.46 -10.85
C SER A 221 10.67 9.43 -11.31
N VAL A 222 9.75 9.08 -10.40
CA VAL A 222 8.31 9.13 -10.65
C VAL A 222 7.87 10.57 -10.91
N LYS A 223 7.06 10.77 -11.93
CA LYS A 223 6.53 12.10 -12.26
C LYS A 223 5.36 12.45 -11.35
N THR A 224 5.49 13.56 -10.62
CA THR A 224 4.46 14.10 -9.73
C THR A 224 3.98 15.47 -10.19
N VAL A 225 2.86 15.94 -9.63
CA VAL A 225 2.35 17.30 -9.85
C VAL A 225 3.44 18.33 -9.56
N ALA A 226 4.20 18.15 -8.47
CA ALA A 226 5.32 19.03 -8.16
C ALA A 226 6.40 19.01 -9.24
N THR A 227 6.78 17.84 -9.77
CA THR A 227 7.80 17.78 -10.84
C THR A 227 7.35 18.50 -12.11
N MET A 228 6.05 18.45 -12.46
CA MET A 228 5.52 19.18 -13.60
C MET A 228 5.49 20.69 -13.33
N VAL A 229 4.94 21.10 -12.18
CA VAL A 229 4.82 22.50 -11.79
C VAL A 229 6.18 23.19 -11.72
N GLN A 230 7.21 22.52 -11.18
CA GLN A 230 8.57 23.06 -11.09
C GLN A 230 9.23 23.29 -12.46
N GLN A 231 8.81 22.55 -13.49
CA GLN A 231 9.34 22.68 -14.85
C GLN A 231 8.63 23.73 -15.69
N LYS A 232 7.54 24.32 -15.18
CA LYS A 232 6.61 25.14 -15.95
C LYS A 232 6.46 26.53 -15.35
N GLN A 233 6.43 27.55 -16.21
CA GLN A 233 6.11 28.92 -15.83
C GLN A 233 4.68 28.98 -15.27
N ASN A 234 4.48 29.80 -14.24
CA ASN A 234 3.20 30.00 -13.55
C ASN A 234 2.62 28.75 -12.86
N GLY A 235 3.38 27.64 -12.79
CA GLY A 235 2.88 26.40 -12.17
C GLY A 235 2.68 26.53 -10.66
N ARG A 236 3.52 27.32 -9.98
CA ARG A 236 3.41 27.53 -8.53
C ARG A 236 2.19 28.37 -8.20
N GLU A 237 1.96 29.41 -9.00
CA GLU A 237 0.83 30.31 -8.92
C GLU A 237 -0.49 29.57 -9.19
N LEU A 238 -0.47 28.56 -10.08
CA LEU A 238 -1.59 27.65 -10.28
C LEU A 238 -1.93 26.89 -8.99
N LEU A 239 -0.93 26.33 -8.28
CA LEU A 239 -1.12 25.61 -7.01
C LEU A 239 -1.66 26.47 -5.86
N GLN A 240 -1.59 27.79 -5.99
CA GLN A 240 -2.06 28.77 -5.01
C GLN A 240 -3.41 29.39 -5.39
N ASP A 241 -3.95 29.10 -6.58
CA ASP A 241 -5.24 29.66 -7.01
C ASP A 241 -6.39 29.00 -6.23
N PRO A 242 -7.27 29.78 -5.55
CA PRO A 242 -8.42 29.25 -4.82
C PRO A 242 -9.40 28.44 -5.68
N LEU A 243 -9.42 28.67 -7.00
CA LEU A 243 -10.25 27.90 -7.93
C LEU A 243 -9.82 26.43 -8.00
N LEU A 244 -8.60 26.07 -7.57
CA LEU A 244 -8.20 24.66 -7.48
C LEU A 244 -9.12 23.87 -6.58
N THR A 245 -9.51 24.41 -5.41
CA THR A 245 -10.41 23.71 -4.49
C THR A 245 -11.74 23.39 -5.17
N ALA A 246 -12.30 24.30 -5.97
CA ALA A 246 -13.53 24.04 -6.73
C ALA A 246 -13.28 23.06 -7.90
N ALA A 247 -12.17 23.22 -8.62
CA ALA A 247 -11.83 22.42 -9.80
C ALA A 247 -11.45 20.96 -9.46
N THR A 248 -10.96 20.69 -8.24
CA THR A 248 -10.56 19.35 -7.79
C THR A 248 -11.59 18.70 -6.88
N ARG A 249 -12.61 19.44 -6.43
CA ARG A 249 -13.71 18.95 -5.59
C ARG A 249 -14.33 17.69 -6.16
N GLU A 250 -14.51 16.71 -5.31
CA GLU A 250 -15.25 15.51 -5.67
C GLU A 250 -16.76 15.81 -5.64
N ILE A 251 -17.47 15.24 -6.62
CA ILE A 251 -18.93 15.39 -6.73
C ILE A 251 -19.52 14.06 -6.29
N TYR A 252 -20.15 14.08 -5.11
CA TYR A 252 -20.81 12.91 -4.54
C TYR A 252 -22.32 13.03 -4.70
N ASP A 253 -22.94 11.96 -5.21
CA ASP A 253 -24.37 11.90 -5.50
C ASP A 253 -25.23 11.68 -4.25
N GLY A 254 -24.78 10.85 -3.30
CA GLY A 254 -25.32 10.73 -1.94
C GLY A 254 -26.81 11.03 -1.77
N ASN A 255 -27.14 11.97 -0.88
CA ASN A 255 -28.50 12.49 -0.67
C ASN A 255 -28.80 13.75 -1.50
N LYS A 256 -27.96 14.08 -2.49
CA LYS A 256 -28.11 15.31 -3.28
C LYS A 256 -29.13 15.10 -4.39
N THR A 257 -29.87 16.17 -4.70
CA THR A 257 -30.74 16.21 -5.87
C THR A 257 -29.91 16.27 -7.14
N ARG A 258 -30.49 15.83 -8.27
CA ARG A 258 -29.84 15.95 -9.59
C ARG A 258 -29.46 17.39 -9.94
N ALA A 259 -30.24 18.38 -9.48
CA ALA A 259 -29.97 19.79 -9.71
C ALA A 259 -28.73 20.27 -8.94
N GLU A 260 -28.57 19.85 -7.68
CA GLU A 260 -27.38 20.16 -6.88
C GLU A 260 -26.13 19.52 -7.49
N VAL A 261 -26.22 18.24 -7.88
CA VAL A 261 -25.11 17.56 -8.58
C VAL A 261 -24.74 18.29 -9.87
N ALA A 262 -25.72 18.68 -10.68
CA ALA A 262 -25.48 19.42 -11.92
C ALA A 262 -24.83 20.80 -11.67
N ALA A 263 -25.25 21.52 -10.62
CA ALA A 263 -24.65 22.78 -10.23
C ALA A 263 -23.18 22.61 -9.80
N GLU A 264 -22.86 21.57 -9.04
CA GLU A 264 -21.47 21.27 -8.65
C GLU A 264 -20.60 20.86 -9.84
N VAL A 265 -21.15 20.11 -10.80
CA VAL A 265 -20.46 19.76 -12.05
C VAL A 265 -20.16 21.02 -12.86
N LEU A 266 -21.13 21.93 -12.96
CA LEU A 266 -20.97 23.19 -13.66
C LEU A 266 -19.87 24.03 -13.00
N GLU A 267 -19.94 24.26 -11.68
CA GLU A 267 -18.94 25.03 -10.92
C GLU A 267 -17.53 24.45 -11.10
N LYS A 268 -17.37 23.12 -11.03
CA LYS A 268 -16.10 22.43 -11.25
C LYS A 268 -15.55 22.68 -12.67
N SER A 269 -16.43 22.61 -13.68
CA SER A 269 -16.05 22.81 -15.08
C SER A 269 -15.67 24.27 -15.39
N GLU A 270 -16.40 25.24 -14.81
CA GLU A 270 -16.11 26.67 -14.94
C GLU A 270 -14.78 27.03 -14.24
N ALA A 271 -14.54 26.49 -13.05
CA ALA A 271 -13.27 26.66 -12.35
C ALA A 271 -12.08 26.13 -13.18
N LEU A 272 -12.20 24.93 -13.76
CA LEU A 272 -11.16 24.39 -14.64
C LEU A 272 -10.95 25.25 -15.90
N ALA A 273 -12.03 25.71 -16.54
CA ALA A 273 -11.94 26.56 -17.72
C ALA A 273 -11.23 27.89 -17.42
N GLU A 274 -11.54 28.49 -16.27
CA GLU A 274 -10.90 29.73 -15.82
C GLU A 274 -9.41 29.51 -15.45
N LEU A 275 -9.07 28.39 -14.81
CA LEU A 275 -7.67 28.03 -14.55
C LEU A 275 -6.89 27.85 -15.86
N LYS A 276 -7.46 27.17 -16.86
CA LYS A 276 -6.86 27.06 -18.20
C LYS A 276 -6.62 28.44 -18.81
N ARG A 277 -7.63 29.32 -18.77
CA ARG A 277 -7.54 30.69 -19.30
C ARG A 277 -6.45 31.53 -18.62
N LYS A 278 -6.29 31.42 -17.29
CA LYS A 278 -5.30 32.18 -16.52
C LYS A 278 -3.87 31.69 -16.72
N TYR A 279 -3.66 30.37 -16.75
CA TYR A 279 -2.33 29.78 -16.60
C TYR A 279 -1.78 29.14 -17.88
N ALA A 280 -2.63 28.70 -18.81
CA ALA A 280 -2.17 28.11 -20.05
C ALA A 280 -1.74 29.18 -21.06
N THR A 281 -0.63 28.91 -21.74
CA THR A 281 -0.18 29.71 -22.89
C THR A 281 -0.99 29.31 -24.11
N GLN A 282 -1.58 30.31 -24.78
CA GLN A 282 -2.35 30.14 -26.01
C GLN A 282 -1.46 29.54 -27.11
N PRO A 283 -1.94 28.54 -27.88
CA PRO A 283 -1.22 28.01 -29.03
C PRO A 283 -0.95 29.11 -30.05
N THR A 284 0.28 29.21 -30.55
CA THR A 284 0.57 30.09 -31.70
C THR A 284 -0.03 29.48 -32.96
N ALA A 285 -0.74 30.30 -33.76
CA ALA A 285 -1.36 29.86 -35.00
C ALA A 285 -0.30 29.26 -35.96
N GLY A 286 -0.40 27.95 -36.23
CA GLY A 286 0.52 27.23 -37.12
C GLY A 286 1.50 26.28 -36.42
N ALA A 287 1.54 26.23 -35.08
CA ALA A 287 2.31 25.21 -34.37
C ALA A 287 1.64 23.83 -34.50
N SER A 288 2.44 22.79 -34.79
CA SER A 288 1.98 21.40 -34.69
C SER A 288 1.45 21.13 -33.28
N ALA A 289 0.38 20.35 -33.15
CA ALA A 289 -0.15 19.95 -31.84
C ALA A 289 1.00 19.47 -30.94
N PRO A 290 1.08 19.93 -29.67
CA PRO A 290 2.13 19.50 -28.77
C PRO A 290 2.08 17.98 -28.65
N LYS A 291 3.22 17.31 -28.86
CA LYS A 291 3.31 15.87 -28.67
C LYS A 291 3.02 15.55 -27.20
N GLN A 292 2.12 14.62 -26.96
CA GLN A 292 1.69 14.27 -25.61
C GLN A 292 2.76 13.45 -24.88
N ALA A 293 2.76 13.53 -23.55
CA ALA A 293 3.61 12.67 -22.75
C ALA A 293 3.28 11.19 -23.04
N GLY A 294 4.30 10.38 -23.29
CA GLY A 294 4.12 8.99 -23.71
C GLY A 294 4.25 8.74 -25.21
N ASP A 295 4.44 9.78 -26.05
CA ASP A 295 4.71 9.60 -27.49
C ASP A 295 5.88 8.63 -27.70
N LEU A 296 5.59 7.46 -28.25
CA LEU A 296 6.56 6.39 -28.44
C LEU A 296 7.75 6.88 -29.28
N GLY A 297 7.49 7.69 -30.31
CA GLY A 297 8.55 8.25 -31.14
C GLY A 297 9.48 9.17 -30.35
N GLU A 298 8.96 10.00 -29.45
CA GLU A 298 9.73 10.90 -28.60
C GLU A 298 10.59 10.14 -27.59
N LEU A 299 10.00 9.12 -26.94
CA LEU A 299 10.70 8.24 -26.02
C LEU A 299 11.86 7.49 -26.68
N LEU A 300 11.67 7.00 -27.91
CA LEU A 300 12.71 6.31 -28.68
C LEU A 300 13.79 7.27 -29.22
N ARG A 301 13.46 8.54 -29.47
CA ARG A 301 14.44 9.57 -29.87
C ARG A 301 15.25 10.12 -28.70
N GLY A 302 14.79 9.94 -27.45
CA GLY A 302 15.43 10.47 -26.25
C GLY A 302 15.44 12.00 -26.16
N LYS A 303 14.58 12.69 -26.92
CA LYS A 303 14.49 14.16 -26.95
C LYS A 303 13.15 14.60 -26.36
N GLN A 304 13.13 14.88 -25.07
CA GLN A 304 11.98 15.56 -24.45
C GLN A 304 12.20 17.08 -24.56
N ALA A 305 11.49 17.73 -25.49
CA ALA A 305 11.52 19.19 -25.57
C ALA A 305 10.63 19.75 -24.46
N VAL A 306 11.21 20.00 -23.29
CA VAL A 306 10.47 20.58 -22.16
C VAL A 306 10.26 22.07 -22.44
N SER A 307 9.10 22.38 -23.02
CA SER A 307 8.66 23.78 -23.13
C SER A 307 8.39 24.34 -21.73
N PRO A 308 8.88 25.55 -21.39
CA PRO A 308 8.59 26.18 -20.11
C PRO A 308 7.13 26.65 -20.01
N ALA A 309 6.40 26.74 -21.12
CA ALA A 309 5.00 27.14 -21.14
C ALA A 309 4.07 26.03 -20.59
N LEU A 310 3.11 26.41 -19.75
CA LEU A 310 1.96 25.57 -19.43
C LEU A 310 1.02 25.50 -20.62
N THR A 311 0.61 24.30 -21.01
CA THR A 311 -0.48 24.09 -21.97
C THR A 311 -1.79 23.83 -21.23
N GLU A 312 -2.92 23.93 -21.94
CA GLU A 312 -4.23 23.56 -21.36
C GLU A 312 -4.24 22.10 -20.89
N ASP A 313 -3.63 21.19 -21.64
CA ASP A 313 -3.45 19.78 -21.26
C ASP A 313 -2.63 19.62 -19.98
N ASN A 314 -1.62 20.47 -19.74
CA ASN A 314 -0.85 20.43 -18.50
C ASN A 314 -1.71 20.86 -17.32
N VAL A 315 -2.47 21.95 -17.45
CA VAL A 315 -3.40 22.41 -16.40
C VAL A 315 -4.43 21.32 -16.10
N GLU A 316 -5.04 20.72 -17.12
CA GLU A 316 -6.01 19.64 -16.97
C GLU A 316 -5.40 18.40 -16.31
N THR A 317 -4.19 18.02 -16.70
CA THR A 317 -3.48 16.88 -16.09
C THR A 317 -3.20 17.14 -14.61
N ILE A 318 -2.76 18.35 -14.25
CA ILE A 318 -2.51 18.74 -12.85
C ILE A 318 -3.80 18.65 -12.04
N VAL A 319 -4.86 19.33 -12.49
CA VAL A 319 -6.16 19.35 -11.80
C VAL A 319 -6.73 17.94 -11.67
N SER A 320 -6.68 17.14 -12.74
CA SER A 320 -7.18 15.77 -12.72
C SER A 320 -6.37 14.88 -11.77
N SER A 321 -5.05 15.03 -11.71
CA SER A 321 -4.19 14.25 -10.80
C SER A 321 -4.47 14.59 -9.34
N ILE A 322 -4.72 15.86 -9.02
CA ILE A 322 -5.13 16.27 -7.67
C ILE A 322 -6.54 15.74 -7.36
N SER A 323 -7.50 15.84 -8.28
CA SER A 323 -8.84 15.31 -8.09
C SER A 323 -8.83 13.79 -7.86
N ASP A 324 -8.03 13.04 -8.64
CA ASP A 324 -7.83 11.59 -8.45
C ASP A 324 -7.23 11.28 -7.07
N HIS A 325 -6.27 12.10 -6.59
CA HIS A 325 -5.69 11.94 -5.25
C HIS A 325 -6.69 12.17 -4.12
N LEU A 326 -7.49 13.24 -4.20
CA LEU A 326 -8.51 13.55 -3.19
C LEU A 326 -9.60 12.46 -3.15
N ALA A 327 -10.05 12.00 -4.33
CA ALA A 327 -10.99 10.89 -4.43
C ALA A 327 -10.40 9.60 -3.82
N PHE A 328 -9.12 9.30 -4.11
CA PHE A 328 -8.43 8.16 -3.50
C PHE A 328 -8.39 8.29 -1.97
N GLN A 329 -7.96 9.43 -1.43
CA GLN A 329 -7.87 9.63 0.02
C GLN A 329 -9.23 9.42 0.68
N ARG A 330 -10.28 10.01 0.14
CA ARG A 330 -11.63 9.85 0.69
C ARG A 330 -12.07 8.39 0.64
N PHE A 331 -12.03 7.75 -0.53
CA PHE A 331 -12.49 6.37 -0.71
C PHE A 331 -11.82 5.39 0.26
N ASN A 332 -10.53 5.59 0.54
CA ASN A 332 -9.78 4.70 1.43
C ASN A 332 -9.92 5.07 2.91
N ARG A 333 -10.18 6.35 3.25
CA ARG A 333 -10.42 6.79 4.63
C ARG A 333 -11.85 6.56 5.10
N GLU A 334 -12.82 6.65 4.19
CA GLU A 334 -14.25 6.57 4.49
C GLU A 334 -14.62 5.28 5.24
N PRO A 335 -14.13 4.08 4.87
CA PRO A 335 -14.38 2.87 5.66
C PRO A 335 -13.90 2.96 7.11
N CYS A 336 -12.74 3.57 7.36
CA CYS A 336 -12.24 3.81 8.71
C CYS A 336 -13.15 4.79 9.46
N ASP A 337 -13.53 5.90 8.84
CA ASP A 337 -14.41 6.91 9.45
C ASP A 337 -15.80 6.35 9.77
N ARG A 338 -16.36 5.51 8.90
CA ARG A 338 -17.63 4.80 9.13
C ARG A 338 -17.53 3.81 10.29
N MET A 339 -16.44 3.04 10.38
CA MET A 339 -16.24 2.12 11.50
C MET A 339 -16.00 2.86 12.83
N ILE A 340 -15.30 4.00 12.80
CA ILE A 340 -15.16 4.89 13.97
C ILE A 340 -16.53 5.44 14.39
N HIS A 341 -17.36 5.85 13.42
CA HIS A 341 -18.71 6.30 13.69
C HIS A 341 -19.54 5.21 14.38
N PHE A 342 -19.59 3.99 13.81
CA PHE A 342 -20.29 2.86 14.42
C PHE A 342 -19.78 2.54 15.82
N LEU A 343 -18.47 2.54 16.04
CA LEU A 343 -17.91 2.30 17.37
C LEU A 343 -18.41 3.35 18.38
N LYS A 344 -18.38 4.64 18.01
CA LYS A 344 -18.78 5.75 18.88
C LYS A 344 -20.29 5.88 19.08
N SER A 345 -21.09 5.49 18.10
CA SER A 345 -22.56 5.58 18.17
C SER A 345 -23.18 4.39 18.90
N CYS A 346 -22.57 3.21 18.80
CA CYS A 346 -23.13 1.96 19.31
C CYS A 346 -22.50 1.51 20.64
N PHE A 347 -21.32 2.03 21.00
CA PHE A 347 -20.61 1.64 22.22
C PHE A 347 -20.13 2.86 23.01
N SER A 348 -20.15 2.75 24.34
CA SER A 348 -19.65 3.74 25.28
C SER A 348 -18.32 3.32 25.89
N LEU A 349 -17.68 4.21 26.67
CA LEU A 349 -16.50 3.84 27.48
C LEU A 349 -16.88 3.07 28.75
N SER A 350 -18.12 3.22 29.21
CA SER A 350 -18.73 2.40 30.26
C SER A 350 -19.29 1.11 29.68
N LYS A 351 -19.22 0.03 30.45
CA LYS A 351 -19.84 -1.25 30.08
C LYS A 351 -21.35 -1.14 30.21
N ASP A 352 -22.03 -1.21 29.08
CA ASP A 352 -23.48 -1.09 29.03
C ASP A 352 -24.09 -2.43 28.54
N GLY A 353 -24.63 -3.21 29.48
CA GLY A 353 -25.46 -4.38 29.19
C GLY A 353 -24.76 -5.55 28.48
N GLU A 354 -25.50 -6.20 27.58
CA GLU A 354 -25.11 -7.43 26.86
C GLU A 354 -24.05 -7.18 25.77
N TRP A 355 -23.89 -5.94 25.32
CA TRP A 355 -23.03 -5.55 24.19
C TRP A 355 -21.58 -5.24 24.59
N SER A 356 -21.07 -5.89 25.64
CA SER A 356 -19.68 -5.70 26.08
C SER A 356 -18.66 -6.09 25.01
N LEU A 357 -17.54 -5.38 25.01
CA LEU A 357 -16.36 -5.63 24.15
C LEU A 357 -15.26 -6.41 24.89
N ASP A 358 -15.55 -6.91 26.10
CA ASP A 358 -14.58 -7.69 26.89
C ASP A 358 -14.05 -8.88 26.08
N ILE A 359 -12.73 -9.07 26.04
CA ILE A 359 -12.09 -10.26 25.47
C ILE A 359 -11.16 -10.89 26.51
N SER A 360 -10.97 -12.20 26.41
CA SER A 360 -10.10 -12.94 27.33
C SER A 360 -9.29 -13.96 26.55
N ARG A 361 -7.98 -14.02 26.84
CA ARG A 361 -7.06 -14.96 26.21
C ARG A 361 -7.60 -16.38 26.32
N GLY A 362 -7.59 -17.11 25.20
CA GLY A 362 -8.09 -18.49 25.09
C GLY A 362 -9.60 -18.61 24.89
N LYS A 363 -10.39 -17.53 25.03
CA LYS A 363 -11.84 -17.56 24.73
C LYS A 363 -12.10 -17.04 23.32
N GLY A 364 -12.86 -17.80 22.53
CA GLY A 364 -13.20 -17.43 21.15
C GLY A 364 -12.00 -17.31 20.20
N GLY A 365 -10.83 -17.86 20.58
CA GLY A 365 -9.58 -17.72 19.82
C GLY A 365 -8.78 -16.46 20.12
N SER A 366 -9.21 -15.64 21.08
CA SER A 366 -8.50 -14.41 21.47
C SER A 366 -7.11 -14.71 22.03
N CYS A 367 -6.10 -13.96 21.58
CA CYS A 367 -4.76 -13.96 22.15
C CYS A 367 -4.59 -12.87 23.23
N LEU A 368 -5.49 -11.90 23.27
CA LEU A 368 -5.46 -10.78 24.21
C LEU A 368 -6.51 -10.90 25.31
N SER A 369 -6.29 -10.19 26.41
CA SER A 369 -7.24 -10.05 27.52
C SER A 369 -7.45 -8.56 27.78
N HIS A 370 -8.61 -8.03 27.39
CA HIS A 370 -8.96 -6.63 27.53
C HIS A 370 -10.34 -6.50 28.20
N SER A 371 -10.48 -5.54 29.11
CA SER A 371 -11.79 -5.07 29.52
C SER A 371 -12.46 -4.31 28.37
N HIS A 372 -13.76 -4.05 28.46
CA HIS A 372 -14.53 -3.33 27.47
C HIS A 372 -13.92 -1.97 27.15
N LYS A 373 -13.55 -1.20 28.19
CA LYS A 373 -12.89 0.11 28.03
C LYS A 373 -11.56 -0.04 27.28
N THR A 374 -10.75 -1.04 27.64
CA THR A 374 -9.46 -1.31 26.99
C THR A 374 -9.66 -1.73 25.52
N GLN A 375 -10.59 -2.62 25.23
CA GLN A 375 -10.88 -3.06 23.87
C GLN A 375 -11.45 -1.93 23.02
N TYR A 376 -12.41 -1.17 23.53
CA TYR A 376 -12.94 0.03 22.87
C TYR A 376 -11.82 0.99 22.47
N THR A 377 -10.90 1.26 23.40
CA THR A 377 -9.76 2.16 23.17
C THR A 377 -8.80 1.57 22.14
N PHE A 378 -8.51 0.27 22.22
CA PHE A 378 -7.64 -0.45 21.28
C PHE A 378 -8.19 -0.45 19.86
N VAL A 379 -9.49 -0.63 19.68
CA VAL A 379 -10.16 -0.56 18.38
C VAL A 379 -10.14 0.87 17.85
N LEU A 380 -10.56 1.85 18.66
CA LEU A 380 -10.65 3.25 18.24
C LEU A 380 -9.30 3.78 17.75
N GLN A 381 -8.23 3.61 18.54
CA GLN A 381 -6.90 4.09 18.15
C GLN A 381 -6.36 3.37 16.90
N SER A 382 -6.73 2.10 16.66
CA SER A 382 -6.33 1.34 15.46
C SER A 382 -7.01 1.91 14.22
N LEU A 383 -8.32 2.16 14.30
CA LEU A 383 -9.07 2.76 13.19
C LEU A 383 -8.61 4.20 12.90
N LEU A 384 -8.29 4.99 13.95
CA LEU A 384 -7.69 6.32 13.79
C LEU A 384 -6.32 6.23 13.10
N LEU A 385 -5.48 5.29 13.52
CA LEU A 385 -4.18 5.05 12.89
C LEU A 385 -4.34 4.69 11.41
N TRP A 386 -5.20 3.74 11.10
CA TRP A 386 -5.45 3.33 9.72
C TRP A 386 -6.01 4.47 8.87
N ARG A 387 -6.92 5.30 9.40
CA ARG A 387 -7.39 6.52 8.71
C ARG A 387 -6.22 7.44 8.34
N GLU A 388 -5.30 7.70 9.27
CA GLU A 388 -4.15 8.57 9.00
C GLU A 388 -3.17 7.94 8.00
N ILE A 389 -2.97 6.61 8.04
CA ILE A 389 -2.17 5.89 7.04
C ILE A 389 -2.80 6.02 5.65
N MET A 390 -4.12 5.83 5.53
CA MET A 390 -4.82 5.97 4.25
C MET A 390 -4.72 7.40 3.69
N GLY A 391 -4.74 8.41 4.56
CA GLY A 391 -4.50 9.80 4.17
C GLY A 391 -3.07 10.09 3.69
N ASN A 392 -2.09 9.29 4.10
CA ASN A 392 -0.68 9.44 3.71
C ASN A 392 -0.19 8.37 2.72
N MET A 393 -1.11 7.59 2.14
CA MET A 393 -0.77 6.39 1.37
C MET A 393 0.16 6.66 0.18
N PHE A 394 -0.05 7.74 -0.58
CA PHE A 394 0.82 8.08 -1.72
C PHE A 394 2.24 8.46 -1.27
N ALA A 395 2.34 9.23 -0.19
CA ALA A 395 3.64 9.62 0.36
C ALA A 395 4.38 8.38 0.93
N LEU A 396 3.67 7.46 1.58
CA LEU A 396 4.23 6.19 2.05
C LEU A 396 4.69 5.31 0.88
N TRP A 397 3.92 5.21 -0.22
CA TRP A 397 4.33 4.48 -1.42
C TRP A 397 5.59 5.05 -2.05
N GLN A 398 5.69 6.38 -2.14
CA GLN A 398 6.91 7.02 -2.64
C GLN A 398 8.11 6.70 -1.74
N ALA A 399 7.95 6.82 -0.41
CA ALA A 399 9.01 6.45 0.53
C ALA A 399 9.40 4.97 0.44
N THR A 400 8.43 4.08 0.21
CA THR A 400 8.67 2.65 -0.03
C THR A 400 9.57 2.44 -1.24
N GLU A 401 9.28 3.10 -2.37
CA GLU A 401 10.13 2.98 -3.54
C GLU A 401 11.51 3.60 -3.33
N GLU A 402 11.57 4.75 -2.66
CA GLU A 402 12.84 5.41 -2.34
C GLU A 402 13.73 4.52 -1.48
N ASP A 403 13.18 3.82 -0.48
CA ASP A 403 13.95 2.87 0.35
C ASP A 403 14.34 1.60 -0.44
N LEU A 404 13.44 1.04 -1.27
CA LEU A 404 13.74 -0.14 -2.07
C LEU A 404 14.82 0.11 -3.12
N LEU A 405 14.85 1.30 -3.72
CA LEU A 405 15.72 1.67 -4.83
C LEU A 405 16.97 2.44 -4.39
N ASP A 406 17.15 2.69 -3.09
CA ASP A 406 18.33 3.37 -2.56
C ASP A 406 19.58 2.50 -2.72
N GLN A 407 20.57 3.00 -3.46
CA GLN A 407 21.84 2.33 -3.67
C GLN A 407 22.66 2.15 -2.38
N SER A 408 22.41 2.94 -1.35
CA SER A 408 23.06 2.78 -0.05
C SER A 408 22.43 1.69 0.81
N LEU A 409 21.18 1.30 0.52
CA LEU A 409 20.44 0.30 1.30
C LEU A 409 20.51 -1.07 0.62
N ARG A 410 21.39 -1.94 1.11
CA ARG A 410 21.49 -3.32 0.60
C ARG A 410 20.43 -4.21 1.24
N TYR A 411 19.84 -5.09 0.44
CA TYR A 411 19.00 -6.18 0.94
C TYR A 411 19.82 -7.46 1.08
N ARG A 412 19.42 -8.32 2.01
CA ARG A 412 19.90 -9.70 2.14
C ARG A 412 18.77 -10.66 1.81
N LEU A 413 19.04 -11.66 0.99
CA LEU A 413 18.07 -12.72 0.73
C LEU A 413 18.12 -13.72 1.91
N CYS A 414 17.04 -13.83 2.68
CA CYS A 414 16.98 -14.73 3.83
C CYS A 414 15.63 -15.42 3.96
N ASP A 415 15.66 -16.66 4.45
CA ASP A 415 14.45 -17.30 4.94
C ASP A 415 14.01 -16.61 6.24
N THR A 416 12.76 -16.18 6.24
CA THR A 416 12.12 -15.43 7.33
C THR A 416 11.22 -16.31 8.20
N GLY A 417 11.07 -17.59 7.86
CA GLY A 417 10.01 -18.46 8.37
C GLY A 417 8.71 -18.36 7.56
N GLN A 418 8.56 -17.29 6.75
CA GLN A 418 7.48 -17.07 5.79
C GLN A 418 7.92 -17.35 4.34
N GLY A 419 9.07 -18.01 4.17
CA GLY A 419 9.74 -18.20 2.90
C GLY A 419 10.92 -17.24 2.69
N LEU A 420 11.52 -17.36 1.50
CA LEU A 420 12.71 -16.64 1.11
C LEU A 420 12.36 -15.20 0.70
N ASN A 421 12.79 -14.23 1.49
CA ASN A 421 12.45 -12.82 1.31
C ASN A 421 13.70 -11.95 1.18
N ARG A 422 13.55 -10.84 0.48
CA ARG A 422 14.54 -9.75 0.46
C ARG A 422 14.38 -8.93 1.73
N LEU A 423 15.25 -9.16 2.71
CA LEU A 423 15.29 -8.42 3.97
C LEU A 423 16.05 -7.11 3.76
N GLN A 424 15.40 -5.97 3.94
CA GLN A 424 15.98 -4.65 3.74
C GLN A 424 15.40 -3.65 4.75
N SER A 425 16.28 -2.85 5.37
CA SER A 425 15.84 -1.72 6.19
C SER A 425 15.10 -0.67 5.35
N ALA A 426 14.13 0.02 5.95
CA ALA A 426 13.37 1.06 5.29
C ALA A 426 13.22 2.31 6.18
N PRO A 427 14.30 3.11 6.32
CA PRO A 427 14.36 4.22 7.26
C PRO A 427 13.40 5.38 6.91
N ARG A 428 13.08 5.62 5.64
CA ARG A 428 12.14 6.69 5.24
C ARG A 428 10.72 6.31 5.61
N VAL A 429 10.30 5.09 5.26
CA VAL A 429 8.99 4.55 5.63
C VAL A 429 8.84 4.50 7.15
N SER A 430 9.86 4.01 7.87
CA SER A 430 9.89 3.98 9.33
C SER A 430 9.62 5.36 9.93
N ARG A 431 10.37 6.39 9.50
CA ARG A 431 10.20 7.75 10.01
C ARG A 431 8.79 8.30 9.77
N MET A 432 8.24 8.08 8.58
CA MET A 432 6.89 8.52 8.26
C MET A 432 5.84 7.83 9.12
N MET A 433 5.97 6.52 9.33
CA MET A 433 5.05 5.78 10.19
C MET A 433 5.11 6.20 11.65
N HIS A 434 6.30 6.49 12.19
CA HIS A 434 6.42 7.02 13.54
C HIS A 434 5.76 8.39 13.66
N ASN A 435 5.91 9.28 12.67
CA ASN A 435 5.22 10.58 12.67
C ASN A 435 3.69 10.42 12.67
N ILE A 436 3.16 9.50 11.85
CA ILE A 436 1.73 9.17 11.81
C ILE A 436 1.26 8.61 13.16
N LEU A 437 2.01 7.66 13.72
CA LEU A 437 1.72 7.06 15.02
C LEU A 437 1.70 8.12 16.13
N HIS A 438 2.66 9.04 16.15
CA HIS A 438 2.72 10.11 17.13
C HIS A 438 1.56 11.09 17.02
N LYS A 439 1.16 11.44 15.79
CA LYS A 439 -0.04 12.26 15.58
C LYS A 439 -1.26 11.59 16.23
N VAL A 440 -1.45 10.30 15.98
CA VAL A 440 -2.61 9.54 16.51
C VAL A 440 -2.53 9.35 18.02
N GLN A 441 -1.33 9.11 18.57
CA GLN A 441 -1.11 9.05 20.01
C GLN A 441 -1.48 10.37 20.71
N GLY A 442 -1.32 11.51 20.05
CA GLY A 442 -1.78 12.80 20.54
C GLY A 442 -3.30 13.01 20.46
N GLU A 443 -4.03 12.21 19.68
CA GLU A 443 -5.49 12.28 19.54
C GLU A 443 -6.23 11.38 20.55
N VAL A 444 -5.53 10.46 21.23
CA VAL A 444 -6.14 9.49 22.16
C VAL A 444 -5.66 9.73 23.60
N VAL A 445 -6.51 9.38 24.58
CA VAL A 445 -6.20 9.59 26.01
C VAL A 445 -5.04 8.70 26.48
N SER A 446 -4.98 7.46 25.99
CA SER A 446 -3.89 6.53 26.30
C SER A 446 -3.72 5.53 25.17
N TRP A 447 -2.47 5.10 24.93
CA TRP A 447 -2.15 4.08 23.94
C TRP A 447 -2.23 2.67 24.55
N VAL A 448 -2.98 1.78 23.91
CA VAL A 448 -3.10 0.37 24.31
C VAL A 448 -2.31 -0.54 23.35
N GLY A 449 -1.57 -1.51 23.86
CA GLY A 449 -0.73 -2.40 23.04
C GLY A 449 0.63 -1.81 22.68
N LEU A 450 1.41 -2.54 21.87
CA LEU A 450 2.77 -2.15 21.52
C LEU A 450 2.76 -1.03 20.45
N SER A 451 3.73 -0.13 20.53
CA SER A 451 4.00 0.91 19.52
C SER A 451 4.99 0.46 18.44
N VAL A 452 5.43 -0.81 18.50
CA VAL A 452 6.39 -1.38 17.57
C VAL A 452 5.80 -1.42 16.16
N VAL A 453 6.54 -0.86 15.20
CA VAL A 453 6.29 -0.96 13.76
C VAL A 453 7.38 -1.86 13.19
N HIS A 454 6.98 -3.05 12.73
CA HIS A 454 7.89 -4.02 12.12
C HIS A 454 8.26 -3.57 10.71
N LEU A 455 9.55 -3.48 10.43
CA LEU A 455 10.02 -3.02 9.13
C LEU A 455 11.50 -3.36 8.89
N GLY A 456 11.77 -4.17 7.87
CA GLY A 456 13.11 -4.67 7.59
C GLY A 456 13.55 -5.79 8.54
N ASP A 457 12.59 -6.53 9.10
CA ASP A 457 12.81 -7.64 10.03
C ASP A 457 12.14 -8.94 9.54
N ARG A 458 12.06 -9.99 10.37
CA ARG A 458 11.47 -11.27 9.94
C ARG A 458 9.96 -11.22 9.71
N ASP A 459 9.25 -10.29 10.36
CA ASP A 459 7.79 -10.20 10.33
C ASP A 459 7.31 -9.31 9.18
N VAL A 460 8.11 -8.28 8.86
CA VAL A 460 7.94 -7.38 7.72
C VAL A 460 9.30 -7.20 7.03
N PRO A 461 9.65 -8.05 6.04
CA PRO A 461 11.00 -8.12 5.47
C PRO A 461 11.49 -6.86 4.77
N ASN A 462 10.60 -6.06 4.20
CA ASN A 462 10.96 -4.85 3.47
C ASN A 462 9.76 -3.90 3.35
N ALA A 463 10.02 -2.71 2.80
CA ALA A 463 9.02 -1.68 2.59
C ALA A 463 7.87 -2.08 1.65
N LEU A 464 8.08 -3.02 0.72
CA LEU A 464 7.02 -3.50 -0.16
C LEU A 464 6.00 -4.34 0.62
N VAL A 465 6.48 -5.28 1.44
CA VAL A 465 5.61 -6.09 2.31
C VAL A 465 4.86 -5.20 3.29
N PHE A 466 5.54 -4.20 3.85
CA PHE A 466 4.92 -3.21 4.73
C PHE A 466 3.74 -2.51 4.06
N ILE A 467 3.97 -1.84 2.93
CA ILE A 467 2.92 -1.01 2.32
C ILE A 467 1.75 -1.85 1.79
N ASP A 468 2.03 -3.06 1.28
CA ASP A 468 1.01 -3.97 0.78
C ASP A 468 0.07 -4.46 1.90
N LYS A 469 0.59 -4.69 3.12
CA LYS A 469 -0.25 -5.00 4.31
C LYS A 469 -1.31 -3.91 4.54
N TYR A 470 -0.95 -2.64 4.43
CA TYR A 470 -1.90 -1.54 4.66
C TYR A 470 -2.89 -1.31 3.51
N THR A 471 -2.60 -1.77 2.29
CA THR A 471 -3.61 -1.76 1.20
C THR A 471 -4.82 -2.65 1.50
N GLN A 472 -4.71 -3.55 2.50
CA GLN A 472 -5.80 -4.44 2.92
C GLN A 472 -6.85 -3.73 3.78
N VAL A 473 -6.52 -2.62 4.46
CA VAL A 473 -7.44 -1.88 5.34
C VAL A 473 -8.80 -1.60 4.67
N PRO A 474 -8.87 -0.90 3.52
CA PRO A 474 -10.13 -0.62 2.85
C PRO A 474 -10.83 -1.91 2.38
N ARG A 475 -10.08 -2.94 1.96
CA ARG A 475 -10.65 -4.23 1.52
C ARG A 475 -11.32 -5.00 2.64
N ILE A 476 -10.83 -4.84 3.86
CA ILE A 476 -11.43 -5.44 5.05
C ILE A 476 -12.63 -4.63 5.51
N LEU A 477 -12.48 -3.31 5.66
CA LEU A 477 -13.50 -2.47 6.29
C LEU A 477 -14.65 -2.13 5.35
N ALA A 478 -14.39 -1.85 4.06
CA ALA A 478 -15.42 -1.39 3.13
C ALA A 478 -16.55 -2.42 2.94
N PRO A 479 -16.30 -3.73 2.81
CA PRO A 479 -17.39 -4.71 2.70
C PRO A 479 -18.24 -4.82 3.98
N ILE A 480 -17.64 -4.65 5.16
CA ILE A 480 -18.37 -4.65 6.44
C ILE A 480 -19.28 -3.42 6.52
N VAL A 481 -18.74 -2.25 6.21
CA VAL A 481 -19.50 -0.99 6.15
C VAL A 481 -20.64 -1.09 5.14
N ALA A 482 -20.35 -1.59 3.92
CA ALA A 482 -21.35 -1.75 2.88
C ALA A 482 -22.48 -2.71 3.29
N ALA A 483 -22.15 -3.81 3.98
CA ALA A 483 -23.17 -4.72 4.51
C ALA A 483 -24.05 -4.01 5.54
N LEU A 484 -23.46 -3.35 6.54
CA LEU A 484 -24.18 -2.62 7.59
C LEU A 484 -25.08 -1.51 7.04
N ASP A 485 -24.62 -0.80 6.01
CA ASP A 485 -25.37 0.29 5.38
C ASP A 485 -26.54 -0.19 4.51
N LYS A 486 -26.40 -1.34 3.87
CA LYS A 486 -27.44 -1.92 3.02
C LYS A 486 -28.51 -2.67 3.81
N LEU A 487 -28.18 -3.19 5.00
CA LEU A 487 -29.11 -3.97 5.82
C LEU A 487 -30.47 -3.30 6.06
N PRO A 488 -30.58 -2.00 6.37
CA PRO A 488 -31.88 -1.32 6.47
C PRO A 488 -32.71 -1.42 5.19
N GLY A 489 -32.09 -1.27 4.02
CA GLY A 489 -32.77 -1.43 2.73
C GLY A 489 -33.22 -2.87 2.49
N VAL A 490 -32.39 -3.86 2.84
CA VAL A 490 -32.74 -5.29 2.77
C VAL A 490 -33.90 -5.64 3.72
N TYR A 491 -33.91 -5.07 4.92
CA TYR A 491 -34.98 -5.26 5.91
C TYR A 491 -36.33 -4.67 5.45
N GLN A 492 -36.28 -3.61 4.65
CA GLN A 492 -37.46 -2.94 4.10
C GLN A 492 -37.90 -3.50 2.74
N SER A 493 -37.05 -4.28 2.05
CA SER A 493 -37.31 -4.70 0.66
C SER A 493 -38.46 -5.71 0.53
N SER A 494 -38.66 -6.60 1.50
CA SER A 494 -39.73 -7.59 1.45
C SER A 494 -40.16 -8.08 2.85
N ALA A 495 -41.39 -8.59 2.95
CA ALA A 495 -41.85 -9.25 4.17
C ALA A 495 -41.05 -10.52 4.50
N ALA A 496 -40.54 -11.22 3.48
CA ALA A 496 -39.76 -12.45 3.66
C ALA A 496 -38.38 -12.17 4.26
N THR A 497 -37.66 -11.14 3.77
CA THR A 497 -36.36 -10.74 4.33
C THR A 497 -36.50 -10.20 5.74
N ARG A 498 -37.55 -9.42 6.01
CA ARG A 498 -37.88 -8.97 7.36
C ARG A 498 -38.11 -10.14 8.32
N ALA A 499 -39.01 -11.06 7.96
CA ALA A 499 -39.34 -12.21 8.79
C ALA A 499 -38.12 -13.12 9.05
N LEU A 500 -37.23 -13.28 8.06
CA LEU A 500 -35.98 -13.99 8.23
C LEU A 500 -35.08 -13.31 9.28
N ILE A 501 -34.89 -11.99 9.17
CA ILE A 501 -34.05 -11.24 10.10
C ILE A 501 -34.64 -11.27 11.52
N ASP A 502 -35.94 -11.00 11.66
CA ASP A 502 -36.59 -10.99 12.97
C ASP A 502 -36.56 -12.38 13.62
N LYS A 503 -36.74 -13.45 12.84
CA LYS A 503 -36.72 -14.82 13.35
C LYS A 503 -35.33 -15.29 13.76
N GLU A 504 -34.31 -15.04 12.94
CA GLU A 504 -32.96 -15.57 13.18
C GLU A 504 -32.14 -14.68 14.14
N PHE A 505 -32.41 -13.38 14.17
CA PHE A 505 -31.59 -12.39 14.89
C PHE A 505 -32.38 -11.50 15.85
N GLY A 506 -33.70 -11.64 15.95
CA GLY A 506 -34.58 -10.85 16.82
C GLY A 506 -35.08 -9.58 16.13
N ASP A 507 -34.16 -8.68 15.76
CA ASP A 507 -34.46 -7.49 14.99
C ASP A 507 -33.23 -6.98 14.21
N LEU A 508 -33.44 -5.95 13.39
CA LEU A 508 -32.38 -5.33 12.57
C LEU A 508 -31.24 -4.76 13.42
N GLU A 509 -31.55 -4.15 14.57
CA GLU A 509 -30.53 -3.49 15.39
C GLU A 509 -29.66 -4.51 16.12
N THR A 510 -30.26 -5.59 16.61
CA THR A 510 -29.58 -6.73 17.21
C THR A 510 -28.63 -7.38 16.19
N LEU A 511 -29.06 -7.57 14.94
CA LEU A 511 -28.18 -8.08 13.87
C LEU A 511 -26.98 -7.14 13.63
N ARG A 512 -27.21 -5.82 13.54
CA ARG A 512 -26.13 -4.83 13.36
C ARG A 512 -25.15 -4.86 14.54
N MET A 513 -25.67 -4.90 15.78
CA MET A 513 -24.88 -4.97 17.00
C MET A 513 -24.09 -6.28 17.10
N MET A 514 -24.66 -7.42 16.70
CA MET A 514 -23.95 -8.71 16.64
C MET A 514 -22.73 -8.65 15.71
N ILE A 515 -22.89 -8.07 14.52
CA ILE A 515 -21.79 -7.93 13.55
C ILE A 515 -20.69 -7.01 14.12
N LEU A 516 -21.08 -5.83 14.62
CA LEU A 516 -20.15 -4.84 15.15
C LEU A 516 -19.41 -5.34 16.40
N GLN A 517 -20.12 -5.93 17.35
CA GLN A 517 -19.54 -6.48 18.57
C GLN A 517 -18.54 -7.60 18.25
N ASP A 518 -18.90 -8.54 17.38
CA ASP A 518 -18.02 -9.64 17.00
C ASP A 518 -16.77 -9.13 16.28
N PHE A 519 -16.91 -8.18 15.33
CA PHE A 519 -15.77 -7.58 14.65
C PHE A 519 -14.87 -6.77 15.59
N PHE A 520 -15.42 -5.91 16.44
CA PHE A 520 -14.62 -5.10 17.36
C PHE A 520 -13.97 -5.92 18.48
N ARG A 521 -14.50 -7.10 18.81
CA ARG A 521 -13.82 -8.05 19.69
C ARG A 521 -12.76 -8.82 18.92
N HIS A 522 -13.16 -9.56 17.89
CA HIS A 522 -12.36 -10.63 17.30
C HIS A 522 -11.58 -10.22 16.04
N GLY A 523 -11.86 -9.06 15.47
CA GLY A 523 -10.98 -8.40 14.49
C GLY A 523 -9.77 -7.72 15.15
N PHE A 524 -9.78 -7.55 16.48
CA PHE A 524 -8.76 -6.84 17.24
C PHE A 524 -8.33 -7.61 18.51
N ASP A 525 -8.27 -8.94 18.43
CA ASP A 525 -8.00 -9.82 19.58
C ASP A 525 -6.59 -10.43 19.61
N GLY A 526 -5.70 -9.99 18.71
CA GLY A 526 -4.34 -10.48 18.58
C GLY A 526 -4.22 -11.88 17.97
N SER A 527 -5.32 -12.45 17.47
CA SER A 527 -5.31 -13.73 16.76
C SER A 527 -4.71 -13.61 15.36
N GLY A 528 -4.32 -14.75 14.77
CA GLY A 528 -3.69 -14.81 13.44
C GLY A 528 -2.16 -14.67 13.44
N ASP A 529 -1.55 -14.38 14.59
CA ASP A 529 -0.09 -14.25 14.79
C ASP A 529 0.29 -14.53 16.26
N ASP A 530 1.56 -14.38 16.63
CA ASP A 530 2.15 -14.54 17.97
C ASP A 530 1.72 -13.44 18.98
N GLY A 531 0.45 -13.03 18.95
CA GLY A 531 -0.17 -12.14 19.95
C GLY A 531 -0.48 -10.72 19.48
N GLY A 532 -0.16 -10.35 18.23
CA GLY A 532 -0.81 -9.32 17.40
C GLY A 532 -1.04 -7.90 17.97
N SER A 533 -0.35 -7.51 19.06
CA SER A 533 -0.60 -6.22 19.73
C SER A 533 0.23 -5.05 19.19
N CYS A 534 1.27 -5.33 18.39
CA CYS A 534 2.05 -4.34 17.66
C CYS A 534 1.22 -3.65 16.57
N VAL A 535 1.76 -2.59 15.98
CA VAL A 535 1.03 -1.74 15.03
C VAL A 535 0.60 -2.56 13.81
N ASP A 536 1.51 -3.35 13.25
CA ASP A 536 1.24 -4.19 12.07
C ASP A 536 0.43 -5.45 12.42
N GLY A 537 0.62 -6.01 13.62
CA GLY A 537 -0.08 -7.21 14.07
C GLY A 537 -1.59 -7.06 14.22
N ARG A 538 -2.09 -5.81 14.36
CA ARG A 538 -3.53 -5.51 14.41
C ARG A 538 -4.26 -5.89 13.14
N LEU A 539 -3.61 -5.70 11.98
CA LEU A 539 -4.18 -6.07 10.68
C LEU A 539 -4.31 -7.60 10.54
N THR A 540 -3.37 -8.36 11.12
CA THR A 540 -3.40 -9.82 11.06
C THR A 540 -4.63 -10.40 11.74
N SER A 541 -5.08 -9.82 12.87
CA SER A 541 -6.32 -10.23 13.53
C SER A 541 -7.56 -9.96 12.68
N CYS A 542 -7.62 -8.80 12.01
CA CYS A 542 -8.70 -8.49 11.09
C CYS A 542 -8.74 -9.45 9.89
N TRP A 543 -7.58 -9.79 9.34
CA TRP A 543 -7.48 -10.79 8.27
C TRP A 543 -7.97 -12.17 8.72
N ASN A 544 -7.57 -12.61 9.92
CA ASN A 544 -8.03 -13.86 10.53
C ASN A 544 -9.53 -13.85 10.84
N TRP A 545 -10.12 -12.70 11.13
CA TRP A 545 -11.57 -12.56 11.26
C TRP A 545 -12.26 -12.73 9.90
N CYS A 546 -11.73 -12.10 8.85
CA CYS A 546 -12.26 -12.19 7.50
C CYS A 546 -12.27 -13.64 6.98
N SER A 547 -11.20 -14.40 7.23
CA SER A 547 -11.11 -15.81 6.83
C SER A 547 -12.12 -16.73 7.54
N LYS A 548 -12.79 -16.24 8.58
CA LYS A 548 -13.81 -16.96 9.34
C LYS A 548 -15.23 -16.45 9.08
N ILE A 549 -15.42 -15.47 8.17
CA ILE A 549 -16.73 -14.82 7.97
C ILE A 549 -17.83 -15.82 7.63
N GLU A 550 -17.54 -16.82 6.80
CA GLU A 550 -18.48 -17.87 6.38
C GLU A 550 -18.97 -18.75 7.55
N LYS A 551 -18.21 -18.78 8.65
CA LYS A 551 -18.52 -19.55 9.87
C LYS A 551 -19.34 -18.74 10.87
N LYS A 552 -19.58 -17.45 10.61
CA LYS A 552 -20.34 -16.57 11.50
C LYS A 552 -21.83 -16.75 11.26
N LYS A 553 -22.62 -16.76 12.35
CA LYS A 553 -24.08 -16.95 12.28
C LYS A 553 -24.79 -15.90 11.42
N TYR A 554 -24.25 -14.68 11.37
CA TYR A 554 -24.77 -13.57 10.57
C TYR A 554 -24.22 -13.54 9.13
N PHE A 555 -23.46 -14.56 8.68
CA PHE A 555 -22.98 -14.60 7.30
C PHE A 555 -24.09 -14.52 6.24
N PRO A 556 -25.28 -15.15 6.40
CA PRO A 556 -26.37 -14.97 5.47
C PRO A 556 -26.80 -13.50 5.29
N ALA A 557 -26.67 -12.68 6.33
CA ALA A 557 -26.95 -11.25 6.25
C ALA A 557 -25.98 -10.51 5.32
N PHE A 558 -24.70 -10.89 5.31
CA PHE A 558 -23.73 -10.37 4.33
C PHE A 558 -24.16 -10.73 2.90
N LEU A 559 -24.54 -11.98 2.65
CA LEU A 559 -24.98 -12.43 1.31
C LEU A 559 -26.20 -11.64 0.81
N LEU A 560 -27.17 -11.36 1.70
CA LEU A 560 -28.36 -10.56 1.36
C LEU A 560 -28.03 -9.12 0.95
N THR A 561 -26.86 -8.60 1.31
CA THR A 561 -26.39 -7.25 0.94
C THR A 561 -25.57 -7.22 -0.35
N GLY A 562 -25.44 -8.38 -1.02
CA GLY A 562 -24.63 -8.55 -2.23
C GLY A 562 -23.13 -8.73 -1.95
N PHE A 563 -22.76 -9.20 -0.75
CA PHE A 563 -21.37 -9.50 -0.42
C PHE A 563 -20.86 -10.69 -1.24
N THR A 564 -19.77 -10.51 -1.97
CA THR A 564 -19.13 -11.55 -2.79
C THR A 564 -17.76 -12.01 -2.25
N GLY A 565 -17.28 -11.40 -1.16
CA GLY A 565 -15.95 -11.65 -0.59
C GLY A 565 -15.19 -10.35 -0.30
N PHE A 566 -14.11 -10.46 0.48
CA PHE A 566 -13.24 -9.30 0.81
C PHE A 566 -12.26 -8.93 -0.32
N ASP A 567 -11.98 -9.86 -1.24
CA ASP A 567 -11.14 -9.62 -2.41
C ASP A 567 -11.91 -9.15 -3.65
N GLY A 568 -13.25 -8.99 -3.53
CA GLY A 568 -14.16 -8.70 -4.65
C GLY A 568 -14.62 -9.97 -5.39
N GLY A 569 -15.58 -9.82 -6.30
CA GLY A 569 -15.95 -10.89 -7.24
C GLY A 569 -14.93 -11.02 -8.36
N PHE A 570 -14.68 -12.25 -8.86
CA PHE A 570 -13.79 -12.51 -9.99
C PHE A 570 -14.21 -11.80 -11.31
N GLU A 571 -15.41 -11.22 -11.36
CA GLU A 571 -15.99 -10.63 -12.58
C GLU A 571 -15.63 -9.16 -12.84
N SER A 572 -15.06 -8.41 -11.88
CA SER A 572 -14.78 -6.98 -12.06
C SER A 572 -13.35 -6.65 -12.54
N ALA A 573 -12.60 -7.64 -13.04
CA ALA A 573 -11.25 -7.43 -13.59
C ALA A 573 -11.21 -7.21 -15.11
N GLY A 574 -12.36 -7.13 -15.78
CA GLY A 574 -12.47 -7.06 -17.23
C GLY A 574 -13.49 -6.05 -17.75
N THR A 575 -13.34 -4.77 -17.39
CA THR A 575 -13.86 -3.64 -18.17
C THR A 575 -12.92 -2.45 -18.03
#